data_AF-A0A933FYI3-F1
#
_entry.id   AF-A0A933FYI3-F1
#
_cell.length_a   1.000
_cell.length_b   1.000
_cell.length_c   1.000
_cell.angle_alpha   90.00
_cell.angle_beta   90.00
_cell.angle_gamma   90.00
#
_symmetry.space_group_name_H-M   'P 1'
#
loop_
_entity.id
_entity.type
_entity.pdbx_description
1 polymer ?
#
loop_
_entity_poly.entity_id
_entity_poly.type
_entity_poly.pdbx_seq_one_letter_code
_entity_poly.pdbx_strand_id
1 'polypeptide(L)'
;MKIFETSRRESAIVVGAVTDRRQRDAVNEHLEELILLADTAGADVRHTILHRRSRIDPATFIGVGKATEIGKLVEEEGIDLIIFDDDLSPVQVRNLEKVIKCKILDRSTLILDIFASRAKTKEAMTQVELAQLQYLLPRLTRQWTHLSKQYGGVGTKGPGEQQIETDRRVIRARISHLKEKLKSISKEREVQRKGRKELARAAMVGYTNAGKSTLLRLFSGADVLIEDRLFATLDTTVRKIKLAQSRIILLSDTVGFIRKLPSHLIASFRSTLAEMVEADILLHVIDISHAKFEEQIAVAHATLDDLNISGKPTLFVFNKIDKLQDRSVVTEVSRRYTPSVFISAARGINISSLTTKLLELLDQDTSEQTITVKQSEYRTIARLHEFADILEKQYEDNSVKVRFRVSRKNLERVKKLLGKKLSATEISS
;
A
#
# COMPACT_ATOMS: atom_id res chain seq x y z
N MET A 1 -0.83 -18.09 11.20
CA MET A 1 -1.86 -19.13 10.98
C MET A 1 -2.24 -19.03 9.51
N LYS A 2 -1.92 -20.03 8.68
CA LYS A 2 -2.34 -20.01 7.28
C LYS A 2 -3.76 -20.55 7.23
N ILE A 3 -4.70 -19.75 6.75
CA ILE A 3 -6.11 -20.13 6.66
C ILE A 3 -6.35 -20.98 5.40
N PHE A 4 -5.57 -20.80 4.34
CA PHE A 4 -5.65 -21.59 3.11
C PHE A 4 -4.66 -22.76 3.13
N GLU A 5 -5.14 -23.98 2.88
CA GLU A 5 -4.29 -25.15 2.61
C GLU A 5 -3.72 -25.04 1.18
N THR A 6 -2.38 -25.12 1.06
CA THR A 6 -1.65 -24.81 -0.17
C THR A 6 -1.74 -25.86 -1.30
N SER A 7 -2.51 -26.93 -1.14
CA SER A 7 -2.58 -28.04 -2.10
C SER A 7 -3.79 -28.02 -3.04
N ARG A 8 -4.88 -27.28 -2.72
CA ARG A 8 -6.08 -27.15 -3.56
C ARG A 8 -6.69 -25.75 -3.43
N ARG A 9 -7.20 -25.18 -4.53
CA ARG A 9 -8.00 -23.95 -4.47
C ARG A 9 -9.32 -24.23 -3.76
N GLU A 10 -9.57 -23.55 -2.64
CA GLU A 10 -10.83 -23.64 -1.89
C GLU A 10 -11.96 -23.02 -2.72
N SER A 11 -13.07 -23.74 -2.88
CA SER A 11 -14.27 -23.20 -3.52
C SER A 11 -14.97 -22.20 -2.60
N ALA A 12 -15.38 -21.05 -3.14
CA ALA A 12 -15.88 -19.94 -2.34
C ALA A 12 -17.18 -19.34 -2.86
N ILE A 13 -17.99 -18.86 -1.91
CA ILE A 13 -19.13 -17.96 -2.18
C ILE A 13 -18.79 -16.58 -1.61
N VAL A 14 -18.99 -15.52 -2.40
CA VAL A 14 -18.90 -14.15 -1.91
C VAL A 14 -20.28 -13.59 -1.59
N VAL A 15 -20.41 -12.90 -0.45
CA VAL A 15 -21.68 -12.38 0.05
C VAL A 15 -21.60 -10.88 0.32
N GLY A 16 -22.50 -10.13 -0.31
CA GLY A 16 -22.66 -8.69 -0.11
C GLY A 16 -24.06 -8.33 0.39
N ALA A 17 -24.15 -7.31 1.24
CA ALA A 17 -25.41 -6.79 1.74
C ALA A 17 -25.70 -5.39 1.18
N VAL A 18 -26.84 -5.26 0.49
CA VAL A 18 -27.39 -3.96 0.08
C VAL A 18 -28.32 -3.45 1.16
N THR A 19 -27.99 -2.30 1.71
CA THR A 19 -28.82 -1.56 2.67
C THR A 19 -29.41 -0.32 2.02
N ASP A 20 -30.42 0.29 2.64
CA ASP A 20 -31.10 1.47 2.07
C ASP A 20 -30.16 2.68 1.87
N ARG A 21 -29.00 2.68 2.53
CA ARG A 21 -27.94 3.70 2.39
C ARG A 21 -26.91 3.38 1.30
N ARG A 22 -26.85 2.16 0.79
CA ARG A 22 -25.85 1.72 -0.22
C ARG A 22 -26.56 1.36 -1.51
N GLN A 23 -26.24 2.07 -2.59
CA GLN A 23 -26.77 1.77 -3.93
C GLN A 23 -26.23 0.40 -4.42
N ARG A 24 -27.04 -0.32 -5.19
CA ARG A 24 -26.71 -1.65 -5.72
C ARG A 24 -25.40 -1.65 -6.51
N ASP A 25 -25.20 -0.63 -7.34
CA ASP A 25 -24.02 -0.52 -8.22
C ASP A 25 -22.71 -0.34 -7.44
N ALA A 26 -22.75 0.28 -6.26
CA ALA A 26 -21.60 0.36 -5.38
C ALA A 26 -21.26 -1.00 -4.75
N VAL A 27 -22.28 -1.80 -4.41
CA VAL A 27 -22.07 -3.13 -3.79
C VAL A 27 -21.58 -4.15 -4.81
N ASN A 28 -22.04 -4.09 -6.07
CA ASN A 28 -21.52 -4.93 -7.14
C ASN A 28 -20.01 -4.73 -7.35
N GLU A 29 -19.55 -3.48 -7.40
CA GLU A 29 -18.12 -3.18 -7.52
C GLU A 29 -17.30 -3.69 -6.32
N HIS A 30 -17.85 -3.58 -5.10
CA HIS A 30 -17.19 -4.11 -3.90
C HIS A 30 -17.05 -5.64 -3.98
N LEU A 31 -18.05 -6.31 -4.55
CA LEU A 31 -18.01 -7.76 -4.77
C LEU A 31 -17.05 -8.14 -5.89
N GLU A 32 -16.96 -7.39 -6.99
CA GLU A 32 -15.94 -7.59 -8.03
C GLU A 32 -14.52 -7.49 -7.44
N GLU A 33 -14.28 -6.47 -6.60
CA GLU A 33 -13.02 -6.33 -5.87
C GLU A 33 -12.80 -7.49 -4.88
N LEU A 34 -13.84 -7.95 -4.18
CA LEU A 34 -13.75 -9.08 -3.26
C LEU A 34 -13.45 -10.39 -4.00
N ILE A 35 -13.96 -10.58 -5.20
CA ILE A 35 -13.64 -11.74 -6.06
C ILE A 35 -12.16 -11.71 -6.43
N LEU A 36 -11.61 -10.55 -6.81
CA LEU A 36 -10.19 -10.40 -7.08
C LEU A 36 -9.33 -10.67 -5.83
N LEU A 37 -9.79 -10.29 -4.64
CA LEU A 37 -9.13 -10.62 -3.37
C LEU A 37 -9.15 -12.14 -3.12
N ALA A 38 -10.31 -12.77 -3.31
CA ALA A 38 -10.48 -14.20 -3.13
C ALA A 38 -9.57 -15.00 -4.09
N ASP A 39 -9.55 -14.63 -5.38
CA ASP A 39 -8.66 -15.22 -6.38
C ASP A 39 -7.18 -15.06 -5.99
N THR A 40 -6.80 -13.86 -5.52
CA THR A 40 -5.45 -13.57 -5.03
C THR A 40 -5.06 -14.44 -3.83
N ALA A 41 -6.01 -14.76 -2.95
CA ALA A 41 -5.81 -15.63 -1.79
C ALA A 41 -5.76 -17.12 -2.14
N GLY A 42 -6.16 -17.49 -3.36
CA GLY A 42 -6.23 -18.87 -3.84
C GLY A 42 -7.62 -19.50 -3.77
N ALA A 43 -8.66 -18.72 -3.46
CA ALA A 43 -10.05 -19.18 -3.50
C ALA A 43 -10.63 -19.09 -4.92
N ASP A 44 -11.48 -20.04 -5.30
CA ASP A 44 -12.21 -20.07 -6.57
C ASP A 44 -13.67 -19.69 -6.32
N VAL A 45 -14.07 -18.47 -6.70
CA VAL A 45 -15.41 -17.96 -6.42
C VAL A 45 -16.43 -18.55 -7.40
N ARG A 46 -17.35 -19.37 -6.88
CA ARG A 46 -18.39 -20.04 -7.67
C ARG A 46 -19.68 -19.23 -7.75
N HIS A 47 -20.04 -18.53 -6.67
CA HIS A 47 -21.25 -17.73 -6.62
C HIS A 47 -21.03 -16.37 -5.97
N THR A 48 -21.79 -15.41 -6.46
CA THR A 48 -21.89 -14.05 -5.91
C THR A 48 -23.31 -13.83 -5.40
N ILE A 49 -23.47 -13.74 -4.09
CA ILE A 49 -24.78 -13.60 -3.46
C ILE A 49 -24.95 -12.17 -2.95
N LEU A 50 -26.01 -11.54 -3.43
CA LEU A 50 -26.33 -10.16 -3.12
C LEU A 50 -27.66 -10.11 -2.39
N HIS A 51 -27.63 -9.80 -1.09
CA HIS A 51 -28.81 -9.79 -0.26
C HIS A 51 -29.26 -8.36 0.04
N ARG A 52 -30.48 -8.01 -0.36
CA ARG A 52 -31.08 -6.70 -0.06
C ARG A 52 -31.87 -6.77 1.24
N ARG A 53 -31.55 -5.88 2.18
CA ARG A 53 -32.29 -5.71 3.43
C ARG A 53 -32.17 -4.28 3.96
N SER A 54 -33.21 -3.77 4.60
CA SER A 54 -33.20 -2.41 5.16
C SER A 54 -32.10 -2.19 6.20
N ARG A 55 -31.84 -3.19 7.06
CA ARG A 55 -30.78 -3.17 8.07
C ARG A 55 -30.09 -4.54 8.18
N ILE A 56 -28.81 -4.51 8.55
CA ILE A 56 -28.00 -5.71 8.82
C ILE A 56 -28.56 -6.43 10.06
N ASP A 57 -28.64 -7.75 9.98
CA ASP A 57 -29.09 -8.58 11.09
C ASP A 57 -27.98 -8.70 12.16
N PRO A 58 -28.24 -8.32 13.43
CA PRO A 58 -27.23 -8.38 14.48
C PRO A 58 -26.73 -9.79 14.78
N ALA A 59 -27.55 -10.82 14.51
CA ALA A 59 -27.23 -12.20 14.85
C ALA A 59 -26.55 -12.95 13.71
N THR A 60 -26.87 -12.67 12.45
CA THR A 60 -26.43 -13.46 11.28
C THR A 60 -26.03 -12.62 10.07
N PHE A 61 -26.00 -11.28 10.18
CA PHE A 61 -25.69 -10.34 9.09
C PHE A 61 -26.75 -10.32 7.96
N ILE A 62 -27.01 -11.45 7.31
CA ILE A 62 -28.00 -11.65 6.23
C ILE A 62 -29.37 -12.16 6.71
N GLY A 63 -29.49 -12.66 7.95
CA GLY A 63 -30.71 -13.29 8.45
C GLY A 63 -30.68 -14.81 8.35
N VAL A 64 -31.38 -15.47 9.27
CA VAL A 64 -31.42 -16.95 9.39
C VAL A 64 -31.96 -17.63 8.14
N GLY A 65 -33.00 -17.07 7.51
CA GLY A 65 -33.59 -17.64 6.29
C GLY A 65 -32.56 -17.71 5.15
N LYS A 66 -31.89 -16.59 4.85
CA LYS A 66 -30.86 -16.54 3.80
C LYS A 66 -29.64 -17.38 4.16
N ALA A 67 -29.22 -17.39 5.43
CA ALA A 67 -28.14 -18.25 5.89
C ALA A 67 -28.47 -19.74 5.67
N THR A 68 -29.71 -20.16 5.90
CA THR A 68 -30.15 -21.55 5.65
C THR A 68 -30.16 -21.89 4.17
N GLU A 69 -30.59 -20.95 3.31
CA GLU A 69 -30.54 -21.11 1.85
C GLU A 69 -29.10 -21.28 1.35
N ILE A 70 -28.17 -20.45 1.84
CA ILE A 70 -26.74 -20.57 1.52
C ILE A 70 -26.18 -21.89 2.06
N GLY A 71 -26.59 -22.33 3.26
CA GLY A 71 -26.18 -23.61 3.82
C GLY A 71 -26.55 -24.81 2.95
N LYS A 72 -27.74 -24.80 2.34
CA LYS A 72 -28.14 -25.84 1.38
C LYS A 72 -27.27 -25.83 0.13
N LEU A 73 -27.02 -24.65 -0.45
CA LEU A 73 -26.17 -24.50 -1.62
C LEU A 73 -24.74 -25.00 -1.36
N VAL A 74 -24.23 -24.73 -0.16
CA VAL A 74 -22.92 -25.22 0.30
C VAL A 74 -22.88 -26.74 0.39
N GLU A 75 -23.90 -27.37 0.97
CA GLU A 75 -24.00 -28.84 1.08
C GLU A 75 -24.17 -29.50 -0.31
N GLU A 76 -24.91 -28.87 -1.22
CA GLU A 76 -25.18 -29.38 -2.58
C GLU A 76 -23.95 -29.31 -3.50
N GLU A 77 -23.22 -28.20 -3.48
CA GLU A 77 -22.08 -27.97 -4.38
C GLU A 77 -20.72 -28.26 -3.76
N GLY A 78 -20.67 -28.57 -2.46
CA GLY A 78 -19.43 -28.85 -1.74
C GLY A 78 -18.53 -27.63 -1.61
N ILE A 79 -19.10 -26.49 -1.17
CA ILE A 79 -18.37 -25.23 -1.02
C ILE A 79 -17.53 -25.23 0.27
N ASP A 80 -16.25 -24.87 0.14
CA ASP A 80 -15.29 -24.90 1.25
C ASP A 80 -15.32 -23.63 2.12
N LEU A 81 -15.70 -22.49 1.53
CA LEU A 81 -15.55 -21.17 2.15
C LEU A 81 -16.67 -20.18 1.78
N ILE A 82 -17.07 -19.35 2.76
CA ILE A 82 -17.91 -18.16 2.52
C ILE A 82 -17.17 -16.91 2.92
N ILE A 83 -17.15 -15.92 2.03
CA ILE A 83 -16.45 -14.64 2.20
C ILE A 83 -17.47 -13.50 2.23
N PHE A 84 -17.50 -12.74 3.31
CA PHE A 84 -18.34 -11.56 3.47
C PHE A 84 -17.55 -10.28 3.17
N ASP A 85 -18.15 -9.34 2.42
CA ASP A 85 -17.50 -8.07 2.07
C ASP A 85 -17.35 -7.07 3.24
N ASP A 86 -18.20 -7.19 4.27
CA ASP A 86 -18.11 -6.37 5.48
C ASP A 86 -17.59 -7.19 6.66
N ASP A 87 -17.00 -6.51 7.64
CA ASP A 87 -16.54 -7.13 8.88
C ASP A 87 -17.72 -7.71 9.66
N LEU A 88 -17.60 -8.97 10.06
CA LEU A 88 -18.60 -9.65 10.87
C LEU A 88 -18.28 -9.46 12.36
N SER A 89 -19.29 -9.46 13.22
CA SER A 89 -19.10 -9.55 14.67
C SER A 89 -18.80 -11.00 15.08
N PRO A 90 -18.14 -11.25 16.23
CA PRO A 90 -17.89 -12.62 16.70
C PRO A 90 -19.17 -13.44 16.90
N VAL A 91 -20.29 -12.79 17.21
CA VAL A 91 -21.60 -13.43 17.35
C VAL A 91 -22.14 -13.83 15.98
N GLN A 92 -22.01 -12.96 14.97
CA GLN A 92 -22.41 -13.23 13.59
C GLN A 92 -21.65 -14.42 13.00
N VAL A 93 -20.32 -14.42 13.12
CA VAL A 93 -19.48 -15.53 12.64
C VAL A 93 -19.94 -16.86 13.25
N ARG A 94 -20.08 -16.92 14.58
CA ARG A 94 -20.50 -18.14 15.27
C ARG A 94 -21.87 -18.64 14.83
N ASN A 95 -22.85 -17.73 14.70
CA ASN A 95 -24.20 -18.12 14.33
C ASN A 95 -24.29 -18.58 12.88
N LEU A 96 -23.56 -17.92 11.99
CA LEU A 96 -23.48 -18.32 10.59
C LEU A 96 -22.76 -19.67 10.45
N GLU A 97 -21.64 -19.91 11.15
CA GLU A 97 -20.95 -21.22 11.13
C GLU A 97 -21.85 -22.36 11.61
N LYS A 98 -22.69 -22.11 12.62
CA LYS A 98 -23.66 -23.11 13.10
C LYS A 98 -24.73 -23.46 12.07
N VAL A 99 -25.20 -22.48 11.31
CA VAL A 99 -26.29 -22.66 10.33
C VAL A 99 -25.75 -23.23 9.03
N ILE A 100 -24.62 -22.72 8.55
CA ILE A 100 -24.05 -23.01 7.23
C ILE A 100 -23.05 -24.17 7.29
N LYS A 101 -22.49 -24.49 8.46
CA LYS A 101 -21.50 -25.56 8.68
C LYS A 101 -20.26 -25.48 7.77
N CYS A 102 -19.91 -24.27 7.38
CA CYS A 102 -18.79 -23.97 6.49
C CYS A 102 -17.92 -22.89 7.14
N LYS A 103 -16.66 -22.79 6.68
CA LYS A 103 -15.71 -21.78 7.12
C LYS A 103 -16.17 -20.41 6.67
N ILE A 104 -16.11 -19.44 7.57
CA ILE A 104 -16.56 -18.07 7.31
C ILE A 104 -15.41 -17.10 7.46
N LEU A 105 -15.16 -16.33 6.42
CA LEU A 105 -14.21 -15.24 6.42
C LEU A 105 -14.92 -13.92 6.16
N ASP A 106 -14.42 -12.88 6.80
CA ASP A 106 -14.72 -11.50 6.44
C ASP A 106 -13.58 -10.91 5.61
N ARG A 107 -13.86 -9.78 4.97
CA ARG A 107 -12.90 -9.05 4.13
C ARG A 107 -11.59 -8.76 4.85
N SER A 108 -11.64 -8.34 6.11
CA SER A 108 -10.43 -8.06 6.90
C SER A 108 -9.54 -9.30 7.08
N THR A 109 -10.14 -10.46 7.36
CA THR A 109 -9.38 -11.72 7.50
C THR A 109 -8.76 -12.13 6.17
N LEU A 110 -9.52 -12.04 5.06
CA LEU A 110 -9.03 -12.35 3.72
C LEU A 110 -7.82 -11.48 3.35
N ILE A 111 -7.90 -10.17 3.59
CA ILE A 111 -6.79 -9.25 3.34
C ILE A 111 -5.56 -9.63 4.16
N LEU A 112 -5.73 -9.93 5.46
CA LEU A 112 -4.64 -10.36 6.33
C LEU A 112 -3.97 -11.65 5.85
N ASP A 113 -4.74 -12.61 5.33
CA ASP A 113 -4.20 -13.86 4.78
C ASP A 113 -3.43 -13.66 3.49
N ILE A 114 -3.94 -12.81 2.59
CA ILE A 114 -3.19 -12.44 1.38
C ILE A 114 -1.84 -11.86 1.79
N PHE A 115 -1.81 -10.94 2.75
CA PHE A 115 -0.55 -10.39 3.24
C PHE A 115 0.36 -11.42 3.90
N ALA A 116 -0.20 -12.37 4.65
CA ALA A 116 0.59 -13.44 5.26
C ALA A 116 1.25 -14.33 4.21
N SER A 117 0.57 -14.56 3.07
CA SER A 117 1.13 -15.30 1.94
C SER A 117 2.22 -14.53 1.18
N ARG A 118 2.15 -13.19 1.18
CA ARG A 118 3.06 -12.31 0.42
C ARG A 118 4.23 -11.77 1.25
N ALA A 119 4.16 -11.82 2.58
CA ALA A 119 5.22 -11.37 3.46
C ALA A 119 6.49 -12.22 3.31
N LYS A 120 7.54 -11.65 2.71
CA LYS A 120 8.83 -12.34 2.51
C LYS A 120 9.88 -11.89 3.52
N THR A 121 9.86 -10.61 3.91
CA THR A 121 10.84 -10.09 4.88
C THR A 121 10.43 -10.37 6.31
N LYS A 122 11.42 -10.45 7.21
CA LYS A 122 11.19 -10.59 8.66
C LYS A 122 10.31 -9.48 9.22
N GLU A 123 10.42 -8.26 8.69
CA GLU A 123 9.58 -7.13 9.09
C GLU A 123 8.13 -7.34 8.67
N ALA A 124 7.88 -7.58 7.38
CA ALA A 124 6.54 -7.81 6.87
C ALA A 124 5.86 -9.00 7.57
N MET A 125 6.59 -10.11 7.78
CA MET A 125 6.06 -11.27 8.53
C MET A 125 5.67 -10.89 9.96
N THR A 126 6.52 -10.11 10.66
CA THR A 126 6.25 -9.67 12.03
C THR A 126 5.05 -8.70 12.09
N GLN A 127 4.92 -7.80 11.11
CA GLN A 127 3.79 -6.86 11.01
C GLN A 127 2.48 -7.57 10.73
N VAL A 128 2.47 -8.51 9.78
CA VAL A 128 1.26 -9.25 9.44
C VAL A 128 0.83 -10.15 10.59
N GLU A 129 1.77 -10.84 11.25
CA GLU A 129 1.47 -11.63 12.45
C GLU A 129 0.89 -10.75 13.57
N LEU A 130 1.47 -9.57 13.80
CA LEU A 130 0.94 -8.61 14.77
C LEU A 130 -0.50 -8.20 14.43
N ALA A 131 -0.77 -7.85 13.17
CA ALA A 131 -2.09 -7.43 12.72
C ALA A 131 -3.12 -8.57 12.84
N GLN A 132 -2.74 -9.80 12.47
CA GLN A 132 -3.58 -11.01 12.64
C GLN A 132 -3.94 -11.23 14.12
N LEU A 133 -2.97 -11.16 15.03
CA LEU A 133 -3.22 -11.36 16.46
C LEU A 133 -4.06 -10.23 17.06
N GLN A 134 -3.86 -8.98 16.63
CA GLN A 134 -4.68 -7.85 17.06
C GLN A 134 -6.12 -7.97 16.59
N TYR A 135 -6.33 -8.47 15.37
CA TYR A 135 -7.65 -8.74 14.83
C TYR A 135 -8.34 -9.91 15.53
N LEU A 136 -7.60 -10.98 15.80
CA LEU A 136 -8.10 -12.19 16.44
C LEU A 136 -8.40 -11.99 17.93
N LEU A 137 -7.59 -11.23 18.68
CA LEU A 137 -7.71 -11.07 20.13
C LEU A 137 -9.12 -10.67 20.64
N PRO A 138 -9.82 -9.68 20.05
CA PRO A 138 -11.21 -9.36 20.44
C PRO A 138 -12.22 -10.40 19.96
N ARG A 139 -11.85 -11.23 18.98
CA ARG A 139 -12.70 -12.25 18.32
C ARG A 139 -12.50 -13.66 18.87
N LEU A 140 -11.49 -13.87 19.72
CA LEU A 140 -11.33 -15.08 20.52
C LEU A 140 -12.54 -15.26 21.41
N THR A 141 -13.49 -16.02 20.91
CA THR A 141 -14.64 -16.45 21.68
C THR A 141 -14.57 -17.96 21.87
N ARG A 142 -15.57 -18.52 22.56
CA ARG A 142 -15.70 -19.93 22.99
C ARG A 142 -15.57 -21.01 21.87
N GLN A 143 -15.05 -20.74 20.67
CA GLN A 143 -14.78 -21.73 19.62
C GLN A 143 -13.77 -22.82 20.06
N TRP A 144 -13.01 -22.61 21.13
CA TRP A 144 -12.12 -23.61 21.72
C TRP A 144 -12.80 -24.50 22.79
N THR A 145 -14.13 -24.46 22.93
CA THR A 145 -14.86 -25.37 23.83
C THR A 145 -14.98 -26.81 23.33
N HIS A 146 -14.52 -27.10 22.10
CA HIS A 146 -14.36 -28.50 21.68
C HIS A 146 -13.30 -29.26 22.49
N LEU A 147 -12.38 -28.55 23.16
CA LEU A 147 -11.45 -29.12 24.14
C LEU A 147 -12.05 -29.30 25.55
N SER A 148 -13.23 -28.74 25.83
CA SER A 148 -13.83 -28.74 27.18
C SER A 148 -14.96 -29.74 27.38
N LYS A 149 -15.27 -30.61 26.40
CA LYS A 149 -16.33 -31.63 26.56
C LYS A 149 -15.93 -32.85 27.39
N GLN A 150 -14.66 -32.97 27.81
CA GLN A 150 -14.16 -34.16 28.49
C GLN A 150 -14.00 -34.03 30.01
N TYR A 151 -14.15 -32.84 30.60
CA TYR A 151 -13.98 -32.63 32.05
C TYR A 151 -15.19 -31.91 32.64
N GLY A 152 -16.20 -32.70 33.04
CA GLY A 152 -17.32 -32.24 33.86
C GLY A 152 -16.95 -32.21 35.34
N GLY A 153 -17.28 -31.13 36.03
CA GLY A 153 -17.08 -31.00 37.48
C GLY A 153 -17.70 -29.70 38.02
N VAL A 154 -18.48 -29.83 39.09
CA VAL A 154 -19.40 -28.85 39.68
C VAL A 154 -18.69 -27.63 40.31
N GLY A 155 -19.25 -26.42 40.10
CA GLY A 155 -19.30 -25.40 41.15
C GLY A 155 -18.24 -24.28 41.20
N THR A 156 -17.32 -24.16 40.25
CA THR A 156 -16.40 -23.01 40.14
C THR A 156 -16.41 -22.46 38.71
N LYS A 157 -16.07 -21.16 38.52
CA LYS A 157 -15.97 -20.52 37.19
C LYS A 157 -15.34 -21.49 36.19
N GLY A 158 -16.11 -21.91 35.18
CA GLY A 158 -15.83 -23.17 34.47
C GLY A 158 -14.47 -23.21 33.78
N PRO A 159 -13.89 -24.41 33.57
CA PRO A 159 -12.55 -24.61 32.99
C PRO A 159 -12.35 -23.91 31.62
N GLY A 160 -13.42 -23.75 30.84
CA GLY A 160 -13.35 -23.04 29.55
C GLY A 160 -13.15 -21.53 29.66
N GLU A 161 -13.58 -20.87 30.75
CA GLU A 161 -13.35 -19.43 30.93
C GLU A 161 -11.91 -19.13 31.34
N GLN A 162 -11.33 -19.99 32.19
CA GLN A 162 -9.91 -19.92 32.56
C GLN A 162 -8.99 -20.19 31.36
N GLN A 163 -9.34 -21.14 30.49
CA GLN A 163 -8.58 -21.41 29.25
C GLN A 163 -8.59 -20.20 28.31
N ILE A 164 -9.76 -19.59 28.06
CA ILE A 164 -9.86 -18.39 27.20
C ILE A 164 -9.06 -17.23 27.78
N GLU A 165 -9.08 -17.02 29.09
CA GLU A 165 -8.28 -15.98 29.73
C GLU A 165 -6.77 -16.25 29.61
N THR A 166 -6.37 -17.51 29.75
CA THR A 166 -4.99 -17.95 29.56
C THR A 166 -4.54 -17.71 28.10
N ASP A 167 -5.34 -18.09 27.12
CA ASP A 167 -5.06 -17.88 25.70
C ASP A 167 -4.96 -16.39 25.35
N ARG A 168 -5.88 -15.58 25.89
CA ARG A 168 -5.81 -14.12 25.74
C ARG A 168 -4.53 -13.56 26.36
N ARG A 169 -4.08 -14.09 27.49
CA ARG A 169 -2.81 -13.68 28.13
C ARG A 169 -1.61 -14.03 27.26
N VAL A 170 -1.57 -15.24 26.70
CA VAL A 170 -0.52 -15.68 25.77
C VAL A 170 -0.48 -14.81 24.52
N ILE A 171 -1.64 -14.54 23.91
CA ILE A 171 -1.72 -13.71 22.71
C ILE A 171 -1.33 -12.26 23.00
N ARG A 172 -1.72 -11.70 24.15
CA ARG A 172 -1.26 -10.36 24.58
C ARG A 172 0.26 -10.31 24.78
N ALA A 173 0.85 -11.34 25.41
CA ALA A 173 2.29 -11.43 25.57
C ALA A 173 3.00 -11.49 24.21
N ARG A 174 2.48 -12.28 23.27
CA ARG A 174 2.99 -12.36 21.89
C ARG A 174 2.89 -11.03 21.16
N ILE A 175 1.76 -10.33 21.26
CA ILE A 175 1.57 -8.98 20.72
C ILE A 175 2.63 -8.01 21.27
N SER A 176 2.89 -8.04 22.58
CA SER A 176 3.90 -7.17 23.20
C SER A 176 5.30 -7.46 22.64
N HIS A 177 5.66 -8.75 22.56
CA HIS A 177 6.93 -9.18 22.00
C HIS A 177 7.10 -8.77 20.52
N LEU A 178 6.08 -8.96 19.69
CA LEU A 178 6.13 -8.56 18.27
C LEU A 178 6.26 -7.04 18.12
N LYS A 179 5.59 -6.24 18.96
CA LYS A 179 5.75 -4.77 18.98
C LYS A 179 7.18 -4.35 19.33
N GLU A 180 7.81 -4.99 20.31
CA GLU A 180 9.20 -4.72 20.67
C GLU A 180 10.16 -5.10 19.54
N LYS A 181 9.92 -6.26 18.92
CA LYS A 181 10.68 -6.72 17.75
C LYS A 181 10.56 -5.77 16.57
N LEU A 182 9.38 -5.20 16.31
CA LEU A 182 9.23 -4.18 15.27
C LEU A 182 9.99 -2.89 15.60
N LYS A 183 10.06 -2.49 16.87
CA LYS A 183 10.87 -1.33 17.28
C LYS A 183 12.35 -1.55 17.02
N SER A 184 12.90 -2.74 17.27
CA SER A 184 14.31 -3.03 16.98
C SER A 184 14.59 -3.04 15.47
N ILE A 185 13.74 -3.68 14.67
CA ILE A 185 13.83 -3.69 13.20
C ILE A 185 13.77 -2.25 12.65
N SER A 186 12.87 -1.41 13.17
CA SER A 186 12.74 -0.01 12.74
C SER A 186 14.02 0.80 12.99
N LYS A 187 14.69 0.60 14.13
CA LYS A 187 15.99 1.23 14.44
C LYS A 187 17.09 0.78 13.48
N GLU A 188 17.15 -0.51 13.16
CA GLU A 188 18.12 -1.04 12.19
C GLU A 188 17.92 -0.41 10.80
N ARG A 189 16.67 -0.33 10.33
CA ARG A 189 16.35 0.39 9.08
C ARG A 189 16.74 1.85 9.16
N GLU A 190 16.55 2.53 10.28
CA GLU A 190 16.95 3.94 10.43
C GLU A 190 18.46 4.14 10.23
N VAL A 191 19.28 3.22 10.73
CA VAL A 191 20.72 3.24 10.52
C VAL A 191 21.06 3.00 9.05
N GLN A 192 20.46 2.01 8.38
CA GLN A 192 20.64 1.80 6.93
C GLN A 192 20.17 3.00 6.10
N ARG A 193 19.13 3.72 6.54
CA ARG A 193 18.59 4.93 5.91
C ARG A 193 19.56 6.12 6.00
N LYS A 194 20.40 6.22 7.04
CA LYS A 194 21.37 7.33 7.18
C LYS A 194 22.36 7.42 6.01
N GLY A 195 22.71 6.29 5.38
CA GLY A 195 23.59 6.25 4.20
C GLY A 195 22.94 6.67 2.87
N ARG A 196 21.64 6.99 2.85
CA ARG A 196 20.88 7.32 1.61
C ARG A 196 20.28 8.73 1.60
N LYS A 197 20.65 9.59 2.56
CA LYS A 197 20.07 10.94 2.75
C LYS A 197 20.36 11.94 1.61
N GLU A 198 21.05 11.56 0.56
CA GLU A 198 21.67 12.49 -0.40
C GLU A 198 20.92 12.61 -1.73
N LEU A 199 20.10 11.61 -2.07
CA LEU A 199 19.31 11.59 -3.30
C LEU A 199 17.86 11.99 -3.03
N ALA A 200 17.22 12.64 -4.01
CA ALA A 200 15.79 12.91 -3.97
C ALA A 200 14.98 11.62 -3.96
N ARG A 201 13.88 11.60 -3.21
CA ARG A 201 13.04 10.41 -2.99
C ARG A 201 11.64 10.63 -3.53
N ALA A 202 11.19 9.71 -4.37
CA ALA A 202 9.81 9.63 -4.81
C ALA A 202 9.18 8.33 -4.31
N ALA A 203 7.90 8.39 -3.92
CA ALA A 203 7.14 7.20 -3.55
C ALA A 203 5.91 7.07 -4.45
N MET A 204 5.72 5.90 -5.06
CA MET A 204 4.48 5.62 -5.79
C MET A 204 3.37 5.30 -4.81
N VAL A 205 2.24 5.95 -4.95
CA VAL A 205 1.02 5.72 -4.16
C VAL A 205 -0.13 5.44 -5.12
N GLY A 206 -1.16 4.72 -4.67
CA GLY A 206 -2.33 4.47 -5.49
C GLY A 206 -2.98 3.14 -5.22
N TYR A 207 -4.16 2.96 -5.79
CA TYR A 207 -4.99 1.79 -5.60
C TYR A 207 -4.29 0.50 -6.07
N THR A 208 -4.67 -0.64 -5.50
CA THR A 208 -4.22 -1.95 -5.98
C THR A 208 -4.57 -2.11 -7.47
N ASN A 209 -3.68 -2.76 -8.23
CA ASN A 209 -3.79 -2.88 -9.69
C ASN A 209 -3.74 -1.55 -10.50
N ALA A 210 -3.38 -0.40 -9.90
CA ALA A 210 -3.17 0.83 -10.69
C ALA A 210 -1.97 0.78 -11.66
N GLY A 211 -1.10 -0.24 -11.54
CA GLY A 211 0.09 -0.42 -12.38
C GLY A 211 1.39 0.17 -11.80
N LYS A 212 1.47 0.36 -10.47
CA LYS A 212 2.68 0.82 -9.76
C LYS A 212 3.91 -0.06 -10.03
N SER A 213 3.77 -1.38 -9.89
CA SER A 213 4.87 -2.33 -10.10
C SER A 213 5.31 -2.38 -11.55
N THR A 214 4.37 -2.27 -12.50
CA THR A 214 4.67 -2.15 -13.94
C THR A 214 5.47 -0.89 -14.23
N LEU A 215 5.09 0.24 -13.63
CA LEU A 215 5.81 1.51 -13.79
C LEU A 215 7.22 1.44 -13.18
N LEU A 216 7.37 0.84 -11.99
CA LEU A 216 8.68 0.61 -11.38
C LEU A 216 9.58 -0.23 -12.28
N ARG A 217 9.03 -1.30 -12.87
CA ARG A 217 9.76 -2.20 -13.76
C ARG A 217 10.31 -1.42 -14.96
N LEU A 218 9.45 -0.60 -15.57
CA LEU A 218 9.81 0.19 -16.74
C LEU A 218 10.95 1.17 -16.42
N PHE A 219 10.92 1.84 -15.28
CA PHE A 219 11.99 2.76 -14.89
C PHE A 219 13.29 2.07 -14.43
N SER A 220 13.19 0.89 -13.82
CA SER A 220 14.36 0.21 -13.23
C SER A 220 15.02 -0.80 -14.16
N GLY A 221 14.36 -1.20 -15.25
CA GLY A 221 14.86 -2.20 -16.19
C GLY A 221 14.99 -3.62 -15.61
N ALA A 222 14.50 -3.86 -14.39
CA ALA A 222 14.65 -5.12 -13.67
C ALA A 222 13.49 -6.09 -13.96
N ASP A 223 13.72 -7.39 -13.78
CA ASP A 223 12.67 -8.41 -13.79
C ASP A 223 11.87 -8.39 -12.48
N VAL A 224 11.02 -7.39 -12.31
CA VAL A 224 9.95 -7.45 -11.29
C VAL A 224 8.85 -8.35 -11.83
N LEU A 225 8.54 -9.41 -11.11
CA LEU A 225 7.45 -10.33 -11.43
C LEU A 225 6.13 -9.55 -11.31
N ILE A 226 5.50 -9.25 -12.45
CA ILE A 226 4.22 -8.55 -12.52
C ILE A 226 3.15 -9.63 -12.55
N GLU A 227 2.36 -9.71 -11.50
CA GLU A 227 1.14 -10.52 -11.45
C GLU A 227 -0.05 -9.58 -11.47
N ASP A 228 -1.08 -9.87 -12.27
CA ASP A 228 -2.39 -9.21 -12.20
C ASP A 228 -3.15 -9.69 -10.94
N ARG A 229 -2.55 -9.47 -9.76
CA ARG A 229 -3.07 -9.87 -8.46
C ARG A 229 -3.01 -8.70 -7.48
N LEU A 230 -3.97 -8.67 -6.55
CA LEU A 230 -3.98 -7.65 -5.52
C LEU A 230 -2.79 -7.85 -4.58
N PHE A 231 -2.25 -6.75 -4.03
CA PHE A 231 -1.10 -6.78 -3.11
C PHE A 231 0.16 -7.50 -3.64
N ALA A 232 0.41 -7.41 -4.96
CA ALA A 232 1.64 -7.93 -5.58
C ALA A 232 2.93 -7.44 -4.88
N THR A 233 2.92 -6.21 -4.34
CA THR A 233 4.01 -5.65 -3.55
C THR A 233 3.55 -5.44 -2.09
N LEU A 234 4.13 -6.22 -1.16
CA LEU A 234 3.99 -5.98 0.29
C LEU A 234 5.23 -5.31 0.89
N ASP A 235 6.41 -5.76 0.45
CA ASP A 235 7.69 -5.21 0.86
C ASP A 235 8.02 -3.97 0.02
N THR A 236 8.34 -2.85 0.68
CA THR A 236 8.78 -1.64 -0.03
C THR A 236 10.06 -1.91 -0.80
N THR A 237 10.01 -1.72 -2.11
CA THR A 237 11.17 -1.87 -2.98
C THR A 237 11.69 -0.50 -3.37
N VAL A 238 12.87 -0.15 -2.86
CA VAL A 238 13.57 1.09 -3.22
C VAL A 238 14.56 0.80 -4.33
N ARG A 239 14.48 1.56 -5.42
CA ARG A 239 15.39 1.47 -6.58
C ARG A 239 15.99 2.83 -6.90
N LYS A 240 17.26 2.83 -7.33
CA LYS A 240 17.89 4.00 -7.95
C LYS A 240 17.44 4.04 -9.41
N ILE A 241 16.88 5.16 -9.83
CA ILE A 241 16.44 5.40 -11.20
C ILE A 241 17.16 6.61 -11.75
N LYS A 242 17.65 6.49 -12.97
CA LYS A 242 18.25 7.58 -13.72
C LYS A 242 17.17 8.27 -14.55
N LEU A 243 16.78 9.49 -14.15
CA LEU A 243 15.78 10.29 -14.88
C LEU A 243 16.41 11.07 -16.06
N ALA A 244 17.65 11.51 -15.90
CA ALA A 244 18.41 12.22 -16.93
C ALA A 244 19.91 11.89 -16.80
N GLN A 245 20.74 12.40 -17.71
CA GLN A 245 22.18 12.10 -17.73
C GLN A 245 22.88 12.36 -16.38
N SER A 246 22.49 13.42 -15.66
CA SER A 246 23.01 13.80 -14.33
C SER A 246 22.07 13.50 -13.16
N ARG A 247 20.83 13.03 -13.37
CA ARG A 247 19.83 12.93 -12.30
C ARG A 247 19.47 11.51 -11.91
N ILE A 248 19.78 11.17 -10.66
CA ILE A 248 19.43 9.90 -10.04
C ILE A 248 18.49 10.18 -8.86
N ILE A 249 17.38 9.46 -8.80
CA ILE A 249 16.46 9.50 -7.67
C ILE A 249 16.27 8.10 -7.07
N LEU A 250 15.77 8.06 -5.83
CA LEU A 250 15.26 6.83 -5.24
C LEU A 250 13.75 6.78 -5.46
N LEU A 251 13.26 5.75 -6.14
CA LEU A 251 11.83 5.46 -6.25
C LEU A 251 11.48 4.26 -5.39
N SER A 252 10.49 4.46 -4.55
CA SER A 252 9.93 3.43 -3.67
C SER A 252 8.60 2.94 -4.22
N ASP A 253 8.48 1.63 -4.45
CA ASP A 253 7.18 0.98 -4.62
C ASP A 253 6.56 0.72 -3.26
N THR A 254 5.26 0.97 -3.14
CA THR A 254 4.53 0.88 -1.88
C THR A 254 3.34 -0.07 -2.00
N VAL A 255 2.80 -0.46 -0.85
CA VAL A 255 1.59 -1.29 -0.79
C VAL A 255 0.44 -0.53 -1.44
N GLY A 256 -0.28 -1.19 -2.35
CA GLY A 256 -1.45 -0.60 -2.98
C GLY A 256 -2.59 -0.38 -2.00
N PHE A 257 -3.29 0.74 -2.13
CA PHE A 257 -4.48 1.01 -1.33
C PHE A 257 -5.66 0.14 -1.77
N ILE A 258 -6.54 -0.14 -0.82
CA ILE A 258 -7.80 -0.82 -1.06
C ILE A 258 -8.89 -0.20 -0.18
N ARG A 259 -10.15 -0.26 -0.61
CA ARG A 259 -11.32 0.08 0.21
C ARG A 259 -11.36 -0.83 1.44
N LYS A 260 -11.87 -0.26 2.55
CA LYS A 260 -12.06 -0.95 3.83
C LYS A 260 -10.79 -1.64 4.33
N LEU A 261 -9.64 -0.98 4.19
CA LEU A 261 -8.38 -1.51 4.73
C LEU A 261 -8.49 -1.61 6.26
N PRO A 262 -8.15 -2.76 6.88
CA PRO A 262 -8.37 -2.92 8.32
C PRO A 262 -7.55 -1.91 9.12
N SER A 263 -8.16 -1.24 10.11
CA SER A 263 -7.49 -0.18 10.89
C SER A 263 -6.24 -0.67 11.64
N HIS A 264 -6.27 -1.92 12.13
CA HIS A 264 -5.11 -2.58 12.76
C HIS A 264 -3.93 -2.77 11.79
N LEU A 265 -4.24 -2.86 10.50
CA LEU A 265 -3.27 -2.99 9.44
C LEU A 265 -2.56 -1.65 9.19
N ILE A 266 -3.30 -0.55 9.10
CA ILE A 266 -2.73 0.81 8.97
C ILE A 266 -1.66 1.07 10.05
N ALA A 267 -1.96 0.71 11.30
CA ALA A 267 -1.02 0.87 12.41
C ALA A 267 0.24 0.01 12.29
N SER A 268 0.11 -1.21 11.76
CA SER A 268 1.22 -2.16 11.59
C SER A 268 2.07 -1.83 10.35
N PHE A 269 1.48 -1.25 9.33
CA PHE A 269 2.14 -0.81 8.10
C PHE A 269 2.77 0.59 8.20
N ARG A 270 2.71 1.26 9.36
CA ARG A 270 3.37 2.56 9.57
C ARG A 270 4.86 2.56 9.21
N SER A 271 5.62 1.50 9.48
CA SER A 271 7.04 1.47 9.14
C SER A 271 7.31 1.17 7.66
N THR A 272 6.42 0.44 6.98
CA THR A 272 6.44 0.28 5.51
C THR A 272 5.97 1.54 4.79
N LEU A 273 5.08 2.32 5.41
CA LEU A 273 4.58 3.61 4.90
C LEU A 273 5.51 4.77 5.27
N ALA A 274 6.52 4.55 6.12
CA ALA A 274 7.53 5.55 6.46
C ALA A 274 8.30 6.04 5.21
N GLU A 275 8.44 5.20 4.18
CA GLU A 275 9.01 5.62 2.89
C GLU A 275 8.18 6.74 2.24
N MET A 276 6.85 6.73 2.38
CA MET A 276 5.99 7.81 1.92
C MET A 276 6.17 9.08 2.76
N VAL A 277 6.37 8.93 4.09
CA VAL A 277 6.63 10.05 5.02
C VAL A 277 7.97 10.73 4.72
N GLU A 278 8.96 9.99 4.23
CA GLU A 278 10.28 10.54 3.91
C GLU A 278 10.43 10.96 2.43
N ALA A 279 9.46 10.62 1.57
CA ALA A 279 9.48 11.00 0.17
C ALA A 279 9.38 12.52 0.00
N ASP A 280 10.18 13.06 -0.91
CA ASP A 280 10.12 14.47 -1.31
C ASP A 280 8.92 14.71 -2.24
N ILE A 281 8.56 13.71 -3.06
CA ILE A 281 7.44 13.75 -4.00
C ILE A 281 6.62 12.45 -3.93
N LEU A 282 5.30 12.56 -4.06
CA LEU A 282 4.41 11.42 -4.26
C LEU A 282 4.02 11.29 -5.74
N LEU A 283 4.11 10.08 -6.28
CA LEU A 283 3.62 9.72 -7.61
C LEU A 283 2.31 8.96 -7.43
N HIS A 284 1.17 9.66 -7.57
CA HIS A 284 -0.13 9.02 -7.42
C HIS A 284 -0.54 8.32 -8.72
N VAL A 285 -0.27 7.02 -8.81
CA VAL A 285 -0.62 6.18 -9.96
C VAL A 285 -2.09 5.79 -9.88
N ILE A 286 -2.85 6.08 -10.94
CA ILE A 286 -4.31 5.93 -11.01
C ILE A 286 -4.66 5.16 -12.28
N ASP A 287 -5.56 4.19 -12.20
CA ASP A 287 -6.12 3.54 -13.39
C ASP A 287 -7.25 4.42 -13.96
N ILE A 288 -6.98 5.15 -15.04
CA ILE A 288 -7.98 6.04 -15.64
C ILE A 288 -9.09 5.28 -16.39
N SER A 289 -8.84 4.01 -16.74
CA SER A 289 -9.84 3.19 -17.42
C SER A 289 -10.94 2.69 -16.48
N HIS A 290 -10.73 2.84 -15.18
CA HIS A 290 -11.69 2.45 -14.16
C HIS A 290 -12.80 3.50 -14.03
N ALA A 291 -14.06 3.09 -14.19
CA ALA A 291 -15.21 4.02 -14.19
C ALA A 291 -15.30 4.91 -12.93
N LYS A 292 -14.82 4.42 -11.78
CA LYS A 292 -14.81 5.14 -10.50
C LYS A 292 -13.41 5.52 -10.01
N PHE A 293 -12.50 5.84 -10.94
CA PHE A 293 -11.13 6.24 -10.57
C PHE A 293 -11.11 7.43 -9.57
N GLU A 294 -12.09 8.34 -9.64
CA GLU A 294 -12.22 9.46 -8.69
C GLU A 294 -12.49 9.02 -7.26
N GLU A 295 -13.32 7.98 -7.07
CA GLU A 295 -13.53 7.40 -5.74
C GLU A 295 -12.24 6.75 -5.22
N GLN A 296 -11.47 6.10 -6.10
CA GLN A 296 -10.18 5.52 -5.72
C GLN A 296 -9.16 6.59 -5.32
N ILE A 297 -9.15 7.74 -6.01
CA ILE A 297 -8.37 8.92 -5.62
C ILE A 297 -8.80 9.39 -4.23
N ALA A 298 -10.10 9.53 -3.98
CA ALA A 298 -10.61 9.97 -2.68
C ALA A 298 -10.22 9.00 -1.53
N VAL A 299 -10.31 7.68 -1.76
CA VAL A 299 -9.89 6.65 -0.79
C VAL A 299 -8.39 6.72 -0.53
N ALA A 300 -7.57 6.90 -1.57
CA ALA A 300 -6.13 7.06 -1.44
C ALA A 300 -5.77 8.31 -0.63
N HIS A 301 -6.41 9.45 -0.93
CA HIS A 301 -6.21 10.70 -0.17
C HIS A 301 -6.62 10.57 1.30
N ALA A 302 -7.80 10.02 1.60
CA ALA A 302 -8.22 9.77 2.97
C ALA A 302 -7.22 8.89 3.73
N THR A 303 -6.68 7.87 3.07
CA THR A 303 -5.65 7.01 3.67
C THR A 303 -4.35 7.76 3.92
N LEU A 304 -3.93 8.64 3.01
CA LEU A 304 -2.74 9.49 3.19
C LEU A 304 -2.93 10.47 4.36
N ASP A 305 -4.13 11.04 4.51
CA ASP A 305 -4.47 11.95 5.61
C ASP A 305 -4.47 11.23 6.96
N ASP A 306 -5.03 10.02 7.05
CA ASP A 306 -4.98 9.16 8.26
C ASP A 306 -3.53 8.83 8.67
N LEU A 307 -2.61 8.83 7.70
CA LEU A 307 -1.18 8.62 7.91
C LEU A 307 -0.41 9.90 8.24
N ASN A 308 -1.08 11.06 8.30
CA ASN A 308 -0.49 12.39 8.43
C ASN A 308 0.49 12.72 7.29
N ILE A 309 0.21 12.24 6.08
CA ILE A 309 0.97 12.50 4.86
C ILE A 309 0.17 13.48 4.00
N SER A 310 -0.04 14.69 4.53
CA SER A 310 -0.77 15.75 3.86
C SER A 310 0.19 16.84 3.38
N GLY A 311 -0.16 17.54 2.28
CA GLY A 311 0.58 18.70 1.78
C GLY A 311 1.89 18.41 1.03
N LYS A 312 2.17 17.15 0.70
CA LYS A 312 3.34 16.79 -0.12
C LYS A 312 3.12 17.09 -1.60
N PRO A 313 4.15 17.54 -2.34
CA PRO A 313 4.09 17.64 -3.79
C PRO A 313 3.68 16.28 -4.37
N THR A 314 2.57 16.28 -5.10
CA THR A 314 1.97 15.05 -5.65
C THR A 314 1.78 15.22 -7.15
N LEU A 315 2.34 14.30 -7.93
CA LEU A 315 2.11 14.18 -9.36
C LEU A 315 1.05 13.10 -9.61
N PHE A 316 -0.08 13.49 -10.18
CA PHE A 316 -1.12 12.55 -10.60
C PHE A 316 -0.69 11.83 -11.88
N VAL A 317 -0.53 10.51 -11.83
CA VAL A 317 -0.10 9.66 -12.95
C VAL A 317 -1.27 8.79 -13.38
N PHE A 318 -2.05 9.28 -14.35
CA PHE A 318 -3.16 8.57 -14.96
C PHE A 318 -2.62 7.50 -15.92
N ASN A 319 -2.57 6.27 -15.44
CA ASN A 319 -2.07 5.10 -16.13
C ASN A 319 -3.20 4.34 -16.85
N LYS A 320 -2.82 3.44 -17.76
CA LYS A 320 -3.71 2.61 -18.59
C LYS A 320 -4.53 3.38 -19.63
N ILE A 321 -3.98 4.46 -20.17
CA ILE A 321 -4.64 5.24 -21.25
C ILE A 321 -4.89 4.41 -22.52
N ASP A 322 -4.16 3.31 -22.70
CA ASP A 322 -4.34 2.36 -23.80
C ASP A 322 -5.69 1.64 -23.76
N LYS A 323 -6.38 1.64 -22.61
CA LYS A 323 -7.71 1.07 -22.44
C LYS A 323 -8.84 2.08 -22.60
N LEU A 324 -8.54 3.37 -22.75
CA LEU A 324 -9.56 4.39 -22.94
C LEU A 324 -10.15 4.32 -24.35
N GLN A 325 -11.47 4.21 -24.42
CA GLN A 325 -12.21 4.33 -25.68
C GLN A 325 -12.51 5.79 -26.02
N ASP A 326 -12.86 6.60 -25.01
CA ASP A 326 -13.09 8.03 -25.16
C ASP A 326 -11.89 8.84 -24.67
N ARG A 327 -11.34 9.68 -25.56
CA ARG A 327 -10.21 10.57 -25.25
C ARG A 327 -10.64 11.89 -24.62
N SER A 328 -11.92 12.25 -24.67
CA SER A 328 -12.46 13.49 -24.07
C SER A 328 -12.20 13.54 -22.56
N VAL A 329 -12.26 12.38 -21.91
CA VAL A 329 -11.98 12.16 -20.47
C VAL A 329 -10.61 12.71 -20.08
N VAL A 330 -9.58 12.55 -20.93
CA VAL A 330 -8.22 13.03 -20.65
C VAL A 330 -8.20 14.55 -20.49
N THR A 331 -8.89 15.27 -21.38
CA THR A 331 -8.93 16.73 -21.34
C THR A 331 -9.65 17.23 -20.09
N GLU A 332 -10.78 16.64 -19.73
CA GLU A 332 -11.52 17.01 -18.53
C GLU A 332 -10.71 16.75 -17.24
N VAL A 333 -10.15 15.55 -17.11
CA VAL A 333 -9.37 15.13 -15.94
C VAL A 333 -8.10 15.96 -15.79
N SER A 334 -7.43 16.33 -16.88
CA SER A 334 -6.23 17.16 -16.84
C SER A 334 -6.46 18.55 -16.24
N ARG A 335 -7.67 19.10 -16.38
CA ARG A 335 -8.04 20.41 -15.82
C ARG A 335 -8.34 20.31 -14.32
N ARG A 336 -8.92 19.19 -13.89
CA ARG A 336 -9.30 18.98 -12.49
C ARG A 336 -8.12 18.57 -11.61
N TYR A 337 -7.18 17.78 -12.14
CA TYR A 337 -6.04 17.28 -11.39
C TYR A 337 -4.74 17.83 -11.97
N THR A 338 -4.10 18.76 -11.25
CA THR A 338 -2.82 19.38 -11.63
C THR A 338 -1.86 19.36 -10.44
N PRO A 339 -0.58 18.99 -10.63
CA PRO A 339 0.04 18.52 -11.88
C PRO A 339 -0.35 17.07 -12.21
N SER A 340 -0.61 16.78 -13.48
CA SER A 340 -0.95 15.43 -13.96
C SER A 340 -0.22 14.99 -15.22
N VAL A 341 -0.09 13.69 -15.42
CA VAL A 341 0.44 13.06 -16.65
C VAL A 341 -0.37 11.82 -17.00
N PHE A 342 -0.51 11.56 -18.29
CA PHE A 342 -1.31 10.46 -18.84
C PHE A 342 -0.40 9.49 -19.56
N ILE A 343 -0.32 8.24 -19.07
CA ILE A 343 0.65 7.23 -19.54
C ILE A 343 0.00 5.87 -19.78
N SER A 344 0.69 5.02 -20.52
CA SER A 344 0.50 3.57 -20.44
C SER A 344 1.80 2.93 -20.01
N ALA A 345 1.89 2.50 -18.76
CA ALA A 345 3.06 1.78 -18.25
C ALA A 345 3.27 0.44 -18.97
N ALA A 346 2.18 -0.23 -19.36
CA ALA A 346 2.25 -1.51 -20.06
C ALA A 346 2.79 -1.37 -21.49
N ARG A 347 2.42 -0.29 -22.19
CA ARG A 347 2.87 -0.02 -23.57
C ARG A 347 4.05 0.95 -23.68
N GLY A 348 4.53 1.50 -22.56
CA GLY A 348 5.58 2.52 -22.55
C GLY A 348 5.17 3.86 -23.18
N ILE A 349 3.87 4.17 -23.25
CA ILE A 349 3.38 5.41 -23.88
C ILE A 349 3.53 6.57 -22.89
N ASN A 350 4.04 7.71 -23.38
CA ASN A 350 4.21 8.98 -22.66
C ASN A 350 5.11 8.93 -21.40
N ILE A 351 5.99 7.94 -21.28
CA ILE A 351 6.92 7.84 -20.14
C ILE A 351 7.93 9.00 -20.12
N SER A 352 8.34 9.51 -21.28
CA SER A 352 9.17 10.70 -21.38
C SER A 352 8.49 11.91 -20.74
N SER A 353 7.21 12.12 -20.99
CA SER A 353 6.43 13.21 -20.38
C SER A 353 6.34 13.08 -18.86
N LEU A 354 6.17 11.86 -18.33
CA LEU A 354 6.23 11.62 -16.89
C LEU A 354 7.60 11.98 -16.31
N THR A 355 8.67 11.60 -17.00
CA THR A 355 10.05 11.91 -16.60
C THR A 355 10.27 13.43 -16.58
N THR A 356 9.83 14.15 -17.61
CA THR A 356 9.93 15.62 -17.69
C THR A 356 9.16 16.30 -16.56
N LYS A 357 7.89 15.94 -16.32
CA LYS A 357 7.09 16.53 -15.23
C LYS A 357 7.65 16.23 -13.85
N LEU A 358 8.21 15.03 -13.65
CA LEU A 358 8.88 14.69 -12.41
C LEU A 358 10.14 15.54 -12.20
N LEU A 359 10.92 15.79 -13.26
CA LEU A 359 12.08 16.69 -13.19
C LEU A 359 11.67 18.14 -12.89
N GLU A 360 10.60 18.64 -13.51
CA GLU A 360 10.05 19.97 -13.23
C GLU A 360 9.63 20.12 -11.77
N LEU A 361 8.94 19.12 -11.20
CA LEU A 361 8.54 19.14 -9.80
C LEU A 361 9.72 19.05 -8.84
N LEU A 362 10.76 18.30 -9.19
CA LEU A 362 12.01 18.26 -8.42
C LEU A 362 12.74 19.61 -8.48
N ASP A 363 12.55 20.38 -9.55
CA ASP A 363 13.20 21.69 -9.77
C ASP A 363 12.54 22.85 -9.07
N GLN A 364 11.24 22.74 -8.74
CA GLN A 364 10.51 23.82 -8.06
C GLN A 364 11.10 24.20 -6.69
N ASP A 365 11.86 23.31 -6.05
CA ASP A 365 12.53 23.58 -4.76
C ASP A 365 14.07 23.66 -4.91
N THR A 366 14.53 24.11 -6.08
CA THR A 366 15.95 24.29 -6.38
C THR A 366 16.33 25.76 -6.54
N SER A 367 17.60 26.08 -6.29
CA SER A 367 18.18 27.40 -6.53
C SER A 367 19.38 27.26 -7.44
N GLU A 368 19.54 28.20 -8.36
CA GLU A 368 20.76 28.33 -9.15
C GLU A 368 21.83 29.08 -8.34
N GLN A 369 23.06 28.60 -8.44
CA GLN A 369 24.23 29.12 -7.75
C GLN A 369 25.40 29.09 -8.74
N THR A 370 26.34 30.01 -8.55
CA THR A 370 27.59 30.02 -9.32
C THR A 370 28.76 29.96 -8.38
N ILE A 371 29.73 29.11 -8.69
CA ILE A 371 31.01 29.03 -7.96
C ILE A 371 32.17 29.18 -8.92
N THR A 372 33.29 29.66 -8.40
CA THR A 372 34.57 29.65 -9.08
C THR A 372 35.54 28.77 -8.29
N VAL A 373 36.07 27.74 -8.94
CA VAL A 373 36.98 26.76 -8.33
C VAL A 373 38.31 26.77 -9.07
N LYS A 374 39.44 26.68 -8.36
CA LYS A 374 40.76 26.56 -9.01
C LYS A 374 40.83 25.22 -9.78
N GLN A 375 41.54 25.18 -10.91
CA GLN A 375 41.69 23.93 -11.69
C GLN A 375 42.27 22.77 -10.87
N SER A 376 43.14 23.06 -9.89
CA SER A 376 43.71 22.07 -8.96
C SER A 376 42.68 21.39 -8.04
N GLU A 377 41.45 21.92 -7.95
CA GLU A 377 40.38 21.41 -7.10
C GLU A 377 39.29 20.65 -7.88
N TYR A 378 39.64 20.03 -9.01
CA TYR A 378 38.71 19.30 -9.88
C TYR A 378 37.85 18.24 -9.13
N ARG A 379 38.38 17.67 -8.03
CA ARG A 379 37.62 16.75 -7.15
C ARG A 379 36.36 17.38 -6.55
N THR A 380 36.38 18.68 -6.30
CA THR A 380 35.22 19.44 -5.80
C THR A 380 34.12 19.50 -6.86
N ILE A 381 34.48 19.66 -8.13
CA ILE A 381 33.52 19.65 -9.26
C ILE A 381 32.91 18.25 -9.41
N ALA A 382 33.72 17.18 -9.32
CA ALA A 382 33.22 15.81 -9.39
C ALA A 382 32.22 15.50 -8.26
N ARG A 383 32.50 15.94 -7.04
CA ARG A 383 31.55 15.85 -5.91
C ARG A 383 30.32 16.72 -6.09
N LEU A 384 30.44 17.88 -6.72
CA LEU A 384 29.29 18.75 -6.98
C LEU A 384 28.25 18.07 -7.89
N HIS A 385 28.69 17.25 -8.86
CA HIS A 385 27.79 16.42 -9.68
C HIS A 385 26.96 15.41 -8.87
N GLU A 386 27.37 15.06 -7.65
CA GLU A 386 26.60 14.15 -6.79
C GLU A 386 25.40 14.84 -6.12
N PHE A 387 25.43 16.18 -5.99
CA PHE A 387 24.47 16.94 -5.18
C PHE A 387 23.74 18.05 -5.94
N ALA A 388 24.23 18.44 -7.12
CA ALA A 388 23.74 19.54 -7.92
C ALA A 388 23.86 19.26 -9.43
N ASP A 389 22.96 19.85 -10.22
CA ASP A 389 23.03 19.81 -11.67
C ASP A 389 23.91 20.92 -12.19
N ILE A 390 24.94 20.57 -12.93
CA ILE A 390 25.80 21.55 -13.58
C ILE A 390 25.09 22.05 -14.83
N LEU A 391 24.74 23.32 -14.85
CA LEU A 391 24.10 23.99 -15.98
C LEU A 391 25.14 24.43 -17.01
N GLU A 392 26.28 24.94 -16.53
CA GLU A 392 27.30 25.51 -17.39
C GLU A 392 28.69 25.42 -16.73
N LYS A 393 29.72 25.25 -17.56
CA LYS A 393 31.13 25.30 -17.14
C LYS A 393 31.89 26.21 -18.10
N GLN A 394 32.53 27.25 -17.55
CA GLN A 394 33.43 28.13 -18.27
C GLN A 394 34.84 27.98 -17.70
N TYR A 395 35.81 27.73 -18.58
CA TYR A 395 37.22 27.62 -18.21
C TYR A 395 37.88 28.98 -18.38
N GLU A 396 38.43 29.50 -17.30
CA GLU A 396 39.28 30.71 -17.27
C GLU A 396 40.71 30.29 -16.90
N ASP A 397 41.72 31.08 -17.26
CA ASP A 397 43.15 30.68 -17.27
C ASP A 397 43.60 29.80 -16.09
N ASN A 398 43.19 30.16 -14.85
CA ASN A 398 43.55 29.43 -13.63
C ASN A 398 42.35 28.97 -12.79
N SER A 399 41.13 29.07 -13.32
CA SER A 399 39.90 28.74 -12.58
C SER A 399 38.77 28.22 -13.48
N VAL A 400 37.82 27.51 -12.90
CA VAL A 400 36.63 27.03 -13.59
C VAL A 400 35.43 27.66 -12.92
N LYS A 401 34.68 28.46 -13.67
CA LYS A 401 33.39 29.01 -13.25
C LYS A 401 32.31 27.99 -13.59
N VAL A 402 31.55 27.60 -12.58
CA VAL A 402 30.55 26.54 -12.67
C VAL A 402 29.22 27.11 -12.20
N ARG A 403 28.24 27.14 -13.10
CA ARG A 403 26.85 27.44 -12.77
C ARG A 403 26.11 26.14 -12.54
N PHE A 404 25.47 26.01 -11.40
CA PHE A 404 24.80 24.78 -11.00
C PHE A 404 23.48 25.05 -10.28
N ARG A 405 22.57 24.09 -10.37
CA ARG A 405 21.27 24.08 -9.71
C ARG A 405 21.29 23.07 -8.56
N VAL A 406 20.89 23.50 -7.37
CA VAL A 406 20.90 22.66 -6.16
C VAL A 406 19.57 22.75 -5.43
N SER A 407 19.05 21.61 -4.96
CA SER A 407 17.84 21.58 -4.14
C SER A 407 18.06 22.23 -2.78
N ARG A 408 17.02 22.83 -2.20
CA ARG A 408 17.06 23.46 -0.87
C ARG A 408 17.63 22.50 0.20
N LYS A 409 17.28 21.22 0.11
CA LYS A 409 17.75 20.15 1.01
C LYS A 409 19.25 19.87 0.89
N ASN A 410 19.83 20.00 -0.30
CA ASN A 410 21.26 19.78 -0.56
C ASN A 410 22.09 21.07 -0.46
N LEU A 411 21.46 22.24 -0.40
CA LEU A 411 22.12 23.54 -0.36
C LEU A 411 23.08 23.68 0.83
N GLU A 412 22.69 23.24 2.04
CA GLU A 412 23.60 23.26 3.20
C GLU A 412 24.81 22.32 3.04
N ARG A 413 24.61 21.16 2.40
CA ARG A 413 25.71 20.21 2.14
C ARG A 413 26.67 20.76 1.10
N VAL A 414 26.15 21.33 0.01
CA VAL A 414 26.95 21.98 -1.02
C VAL A 414 27.71 23.17 -0.41
N LYS A 415 27.09 23.96 0.46
CA LYS A 415 27.78 25.00 1.25
C LYS A 415 28.93 24.45 2.11
N LYS A 416 28.73 23.31 2.80
CA LYS A 416 29.81 22.65 3.56
C LYS A 416 30.92 22.10 2.68
N LEU A 417 30.57 21.55 1.52
CA LEU A 417 31.50 20.96 0.55
C LEU A 417 32.36 22.02 -0.13
N LEU A 418 31.78 23.21 -0.36
CA LEU A 418 32.44 24.36 -0.99
C LEU A 418 33.15 25.29 0.01
N GLY A 419 32.84 25.20 1.32
CA GLY A 419 33.37 26.11 2.34
C GLY A 419 32.98 27.58 2.09
N LYS A 420 33.83 28.54 2.48
CA LYS A 420 33.62 29.99 2.25
C LYS A 420 33.77 30.43 0.77
N LYS A 421 33.83 29.50 -0.20
CA LYS A 421 34.11 29.80 -1.62
C LYS A 421 32.88 30.16 -2.46
N LEU A 422 31.70 30.24 -1.84
CA LEU A 422 30.52 30.81 -2.49
C LEU A 422 30.71 32.32 -2.60
N SER A 423 30.98 32.81 -3.80
CA SER A 423 30.79 34.22 -4.10
C SER A 423 29.30 34.53 -3.93
N ALA A 424 28.98 35.39 -2.96
CA ALA A 424 27.64 35.94 -2.85
C ALA A 424 27.41 36.83 -4.07
N THR A 425 26.66 36.38 -5.07
CA THR A 425 26.13 37.32 -6.08
C THR A 425 24.90 36.76 -6.80
N GLU A 426 23.84 37.58 -6.70
CA GLU A 426 22.62 37.66 -7.50
C GLU A 426 21.64 36.47 -7.42
N ILE A 427 20.81 36.54 -6.37
CA ILE A 427 19.45 36.01 -6.41
C ILE A 427 18.69 36.85 -7.47
N SER A 428 18.64 36.38 -8.71
CA SER A 428 17.54 36.75 -9.60
C SER A 428 16.35 35.88 -9.21
N SER A 429 15.31 36.54 -8.71
CA SER A 429 13.98 36.02 -8.42
C SER A 429 13.36 35.21 -9.56
#